data_AF-A0A3B3D6P6-F1
#
_entry.id   AF-A0A3B3D6P6-F1
#
_cell.length_a   1.000
_cell.length_b   1.000
_cell.length_c   1.000
_cell.angle_alpha   90.00
_cell.angle_beta   90.00
_cell.angle_gamma   90.00
#
_symmetry.space_group_name_H-M   'P 1'
#
loop_
_entity.id
_entity.type
_entity.pdbx_description
1 polymer ?
#
loop_
_entity_poly.entity_id
_entity_poly.type
_entity_poly.pdbx_seq_one_letter_code
_entity_poly.pdbx_strand_id
1 'polypeptide(L)'
;MKVQFVIPMTLLVSFALVGVMRMRRKDHEKDDKRVRFQDIKLKVTNDVLMDYQNERAEKEHMMEKIEGEQKTLEEQMVVLQTKLDSSKGSANECQGNQKSSQDQLALTETDLNKLKAEIEKETGVWKSEIAALQQQLAGESAVCKHLKAAPEAARNMCHFKEGVEVKQQNQEAPKKDEAPKQEAPKQEEAPKQEAPKQEEAPKQEAPKQEEAPKQEAKAEVPEPKKEAQR
;
A
#
# COMPACT_ATOMS: atom_id res chain seq x y z
N MET A 1 93.27 -43.75 62.19
CA MET A 1 91.83 -43.38 62.06
C MET A 1 91.05 -44.61 61.63
N LYS A 2 89.86 -44.82 62.19
CA LYS A 2 89.06 -46.06 62.05
C LYS A 2 88.41 -46.13 60.65
N VAL A 3 89.15 -46.63 59.65
CA VAL A 3 88.66 -46.82 58.27
C VAL A 3 87.43 -47.74 58.22
N GLN A 4 87.27 -48.64 59.20
CA GLN A 4 86.12 -49.55 59.26
C GLN A 4 84.76 -48.87 59.48
N PHE A 5 84.69 -47.65 60.05
CA PHE A 5 83.41 -46.95 60.23
C PHE A 5 83.02 -46.05 59.05
N VAL A 6 83.95 -45.74 58.15
CA VAL A 6 83.73 -44.82 57.03
C VAL A 6 82.84 -45.46 55.96
N ILE A 7 83.12 -46.71 55.61
CA ILE A 7 82.37 -47.48 54.59
C ILE A 7 80.88 -47.61 54.96
N PRO A 8 80.49 -48.10 56.15
CA PRO A 8 79.08 -48.21 56.50
C PRO A 8 78.37 -46.84 56.59
N MET A 9 79.07 -45.78 57.03
CA MET A 9 78.51 -44.43 57.02
C MET A 9 78.25 -43.91 55.61
N THR A 10 79.17 -44.12 54.66
CA THR A 10 78.95 -43.71 53.26
C THR A 10 77.79 -44.45 52.61
N LEU A 11 77.60 -45.73 52.93
CA LEU A 11 76.46 -46.51 52.46
C LEU A 11 75.13 -45.96 53.03
N LEU A 12 75.06 -45.63 54.32
CA LEU A 12 73.86 -45.01 54.92
C LEU A 12 73.52 -43.66 54.27
N VAL A 13 74.52 -42.81 54.03
CA VAL A 13 74.33 -41.52 53.34
C VAL A 13 73.81 -41.72 51.91
N SER A 14 74.34 -42.73 51.19
CA SER A 14 73.89 -43.04 49.83
C SER A 14 72.41 -43.47 49.78
N PHE A 15 71.97 -44.31 50.72
CA PHE A 15 70.56 -44.71 50.83
C PHE A 15 69.65 -43.53 51.19
N ALA A 16 70.10 -42.64 52.08
CA ALA A 16 69.36 -41.43 52.42
C ALA A 16 69.18 -40.50 51.20
N LEU A 17 70.23 -40.30 50.39
CA LEU A 17 70.16 -39.50 49.17
C LEU A 17 69.18 -40.08 48.14
N VAL A 18 69.18 -41.41 47.94
CA VAL A 18 68.23 -42.07 47.03
C VAL A 18 66.79 -41.92 47.54
N GLY A 19 66.57 -42.00 48.86
CA GLY A 19 65.27 -41.72 49.48
C GLY A 19 64.77 -40.30 49.20
N VAL A 20 65.61 -39.30 49.38
CA VAL A 20 65.30 -37.89 49.10
C VAL A 20 65.03 -37.66 47.61
N MET A 21 65.81 -38.28 46.71
CA MET A 21 65.57 -38.17 45.26
C MET A 21 64.21 -38.76 44.85
N ARG A 22 63.78 -39.89 45.42
CA ARG A 22 62.46 -40.46 45.16
C ARG A 22 61.33 -39.58 45.70
N MET A 23 61.49 -39.01 46.89
CA MET A 23 60.51 -38.09 47.47
C MET A 23 60.33 -36.85 46.59
N ARG A 24 61.44 -36.21 46.18
CA ARG A 24 61.42 -35.06 45.27
C ARG A 24 60.80 -35.37 43.91
N ARG A 25 61.07 -36.55 43.33
CA ARG A 25 60.40 -36.98 42.09
C ARG A 25 58.90 -37.08 42.26
N LYS A 26 58.44 -37.66 43.38
CA LYS A 26 57.01 -37.78 43.68
C LYS A 26 56.35 -36.42 43.89
N ASP A 27 57.06 -35.45 44.46
CA ASP A 27 56.55 -34.10 44.65
C ASP A 27 56.51 -33.32 43.33
N HIS A 28 57.54 -33.41 42.50
CA HIS A 28 57.50 -32.89 41.12
C HIS A 28 56.32 -33.44 40.32
N GLU A 29 56.04 -34.73 40.40
CA GLU A 29 54.91 -35.32 39.68
C GLU A 29 53.55 -34.78 40.18
N LYS A 30 53.42 -34.49 41.48
CA LYS A 30 52.22 -33.84 42.05
C LYS A 30 52.11 -32.38 41.60
N ASP A 31 53.23 -31.66 41.59
CA ASP A 31 53.26 -30.25 41.19
C ASP A 31 52.99 -30.11 39.70
N ASP A 32 53.56 -30.97 38.85
CA ASP A 32 53.23 -31.03 37.42
C ASP A 32 51.74 -31.27 37.19
N LYS A 33 51.11 -32.17 37.97
CA LYS A 33 49.67 -32.39 37.91
C LYS A 33 48.90 -31.12 38.30
N ARG A 34 49.29 -30.46 39.39
CA ARG A 34 48.67 -29.20 39.82
C ARG A 34 48.80 -28.09 38.78
N VAL A 35 49.98 -27.92 38.18
CA VAL A 35 50.23 -26.95 37.11
C VAL A 35 49.33 -27.26 35.90
N ARG A 36 49.26 -28.52 35.46
CA ARG A 36 48.36 -28.90 34.35
C ARG A 36 46.88 -28.62 34.68
N PHE A 37 46.44 -28.90 35.90
CA PHE A 37 45.07 -28.59 36.30
C PHE A 37 44.80 -27.08 36.32
N GLN A 38 45.74 -26.27 36.77
CA GLN A 38 45.61 -24.80 36.73
C GLN A 38 45.61 -24.28 35.30
N ASP A 39 46.46 -24.81 34.42
CA ASP A 39 46.49 -24.45 33.00
C ASP A 39 45.19 -24.80 32.28
N ILE A 40 44.65 -26.01 32.50
CA ILE A 40 43.32 -26.40 31.95
C ILE A 40 42.24 -25.47 32.49
N LYS A 41 42.23 -25.18 33.80
CA LYS A 41 41.24 -24.27 34.38
C LYS A 41 41.33 -22.88 33.77
N LEU A 42 42.54 -22.36 33.56
CA LEU A 42 42.75 -21.06 32.97
C LEU A 42 42.29 -21.03 31.51
N LYS A 43 42.58 -22.07 30.72
CA LYS A 43 42.08 -22.22 29.34
C LYS A 43 40.57 -22.23 29.30
N VAL A 44 39.92 -23.10 30.07
CA VAL A 44 38.46 -23.19 30.12
C VAL A 44 37.84 -21.86 30.56
N THR A 45 38.44 -21.18 31.54
CA THR A 45 37.94 -19.87 31.99
C THR A 45 38.08 -18.82 30.89
N ASN A 46 39.19 -18.84 30.15
CA ASN A 46 39.43 -17.90 29.06
C ASN A 46 38.55 -18.19 27.84
N ASP A 47 38.35 -19.47 27.49
CA ASP A 47 37.46 -19.89 26.40
C ASP A 47 36.02 -19.45 26.69
N VAL A 48 35.52 -19.75 27.90
CA VAL A 48 34.18 -19.32 28.33
C VAL A 48 34.07 -17.79 28.34
N LEU A 49 35.11 -17.07 28.78
CA LEU A 49 35.11 -15.61 28.76
C LEU A 49 35.07 -15.05 27.32
N MET A 50 35.82 -15.66 26.41
CA MET A 50 35.82 -15.31 24.99
C MET A 50 34.45 -15.56 24.36
N ASP A 51 33.79 -16.67 24.69
CA ASP A 51 32.42 -16.96 24.22
C ASP A 51 31.44 -15.87 24.70
N TYR A 52 31.51 -15.47 25.97
CA TYR A 52 30.67 -14.37 26.48
C TYR A 52 30.95 -13.02 25.80
N GLN A 53 32.21 -12.74 25.46
CA GLN A 53 32.58 -11.53 24.73
C GLN A 53 32.07 -11.57 23.29
N ASN A 54 32.18 -12.71 22.62
CA ASN A 54 31.64 -12.91 21.27
C ASN A 54 30.11 -12.76 21.27
N GLU A 55 29.40 -13.41 22.19
CA GLU A 55 27.93 -13.24 22.30
C GLU A 55 27.53 -11.78 22.55
N ARG A 56 28.33 -11.04 23.32
CA ARG A 56 28.10 -9.60 23.52
C ARG A 56 28.28 -8.83 22.22
N ALA A 57 29.39 -9.05 21.50
CA ALA A 57 29.66 -8.39 20.24
C ALA A 57 28.60 -8.69 19.17
N GLU A 58 28.13 -9.94 19.09
CA GLU A 58 27.03 -10.33 18.20
C GLU A 58 25.71 -9.62 18.56
N LYS A 59 25.40 -9.52 19.85
CA LYS A 59 24.22 -8.78 20.33
C LYS A 59 24.33 -7.28 20.04
N GLU A 60 25.51 -6.68 20.25
CA GLU A 60 25.77 -5.27 19.93
C GLU A 60 25.60 -5.01 18.42
N HIS A 61 26.15 -5.87 17.57
CA HIS A 61 25.98 -5.78 16.12
C HIS A 61 24.50 -5.96 15.69
N MET A 62 23.76 -6.89 16.29
CA MET A 62 22.33 -7.03 16.02
C MET A 62 21.54 -5.79 16.47
N MET A 63 21.89 -5.20 17.61
CA MET A 63 21.26 -3.95 18.07
C MET A 63 21.55 -2.79 17.12
N GLU A 64 22.79 -2.63 16.65
CA GLU A 64 23.15 -1.60 15.67
C GLU A 64 22.42 -1.79 14.34
N LYS A 65 22.28 -3.05 13.88
CA LYS A 65 21.50 -3.36 12.68
C LYS A 65 20.02 -2.99 12.85
N ILE A 66 19.41 -3.36 13.98
CA ILE A 66 18.02 -3.03 14.29
C ILE A 66 17.84 -1.51 14.40
N GLU A 67 18.77 -0.81 15.04
CA GLU A 67 18.75 0.65 15.14
C GLU A 67 18.87 1.32 13.77
N GLY A 68 19.70 0.79 12.87
CA GLY A 68 19.82 1.25 11.49
C GLY A 68 18.53 1.03 10.67
N GLU A 69 17.91 -0.15 10.79
CA GLU A 69 16.62 -0.45 10.18
C GLU A 69 15.50 0.45 10.74
N GLN A 70 15.52 0.73 12.06
CA GLN A 70 14.58 1.63 12.71
C GLN A 70 14.73 3.07 12.21
N LYS A 71 15.95 3.59 12.12
CA LYS A 71 16.22 4.93 11.56
C LYS A 71 15.76 5.03 10.11
N THR A 72 16.02 4.01 9.31
CA THR A 72 15.57 3.94 7.91
C THR A 72 14.04 3.97 7.83
N LEU A 73 13.34 3.25 8.72
CA LEU A 73 11.89 3.24 8.77
C LEU A 73 11.32 4.57 9.26
N GLU A 74 11.99 5.22 10.20
CA GLU A 74 11.63 6.56 10.69
C GLU A 74 11.75 7.62 9.59
N GLU A 75 12.82 7.59 8.80
CA GLU A 75 12.97 8.44 7.60
C GLU A 75 11.85 8.20 6.59
N GLN A 76 11.50 6.93 6.33
CA GLN A 76 10.37 6.59 5.46
C GLN A 76 9.04 7.11 6.02
N MET A 77 8.83 7.05 7.35
CA MET A 77 7.63 7.60 7.99
C MET A 77 7.56 9.12 7.80
N VAL A 78 8.66 9.84 7.98
CA VAL A 78 8.71 11.30 7.76
C VAL A 78 8.38 11.67 6.31
N VAL A 79 8.91 10.92 5.35
CA VAL A 79 8.59 11.10 3.91
C VAL A 79 7.11 10.81 3.62
N LEU A 80 6.54 9.77 4.23
CA LEU A 80 5.12 9.46 4.07
C LEU A 80 4.22 10.51 4.73
N GLN A 81 4.60 11.00 5.90
CA GLN A 81 3.89 12.06 6.62
C GLN A 81 3.85 13.35 5.81
N THR A 82 5.00 13.77 5.26
CA THR A 82 5.07 14.96 4.38
C THR A 82 4.25 14.79 3.10
N LYS A 83 4.27 13.60 2.48
CA LYS A 83 3.37 13.29 1.34
C LYS A 83 1.90 13.35 1.74
N LEU A 84 1.53 12.81 2.90
CA LEU A 84 0.17 12.85 3.41
C LEU A 84 -0.31 14.29 3.63
N ASP A 85 0.53 15.14 4.23
CA ASP A 85 0.20 16.53 4.49
C ASP A 85 0.08 17.34 3.17
N SER A 86 0.94 17.08 2.19
CA SER A 86 0.80 17.64 0.84
C SER A 86 -0.50 17.19 0.16
N SER A 87 -0.84 15.90 0.23
CA SER A 87 -2.10 15.37 -0.33
C SER A 87 -3.33 15.91 0.39
N LYS A 88 -3.27 16.14 1.70
CA LYS A 88 -4.35 16.82 2.43
C LYS A 88 -4.49 18.28 2.00
N GLY A 89 -3.38 18.98 1.78
CA GLY A 89 -3.37 20.33 1.25
C GLY A 89 -4.07 20.41 -0.12
N SER A 90 -3.66 19.56 -1.06
CA SER A 90 -4.27 19.53 -2.40
C SER A 90 -5.72 19.05 -2.41
N ALA A 91 -6.09 18.12 -1.52
CA ALA A 91 -7.49 17.72 -1.34
C ALA A 91 -8.37 18.87 -0.85
N ASN A 92 -7.87 19.67 0.11
CA ASN A 92 -8.58 20.84 0.60
C ASN A 92 -8.74 21.92 -0.49
N GLU A 93 -7.70 22.16 -1.30
CA GLU A 93 -7.78 23.07 -2.45
C GLU A 93 -8.80 22.59 -3.49
N CYS A 94 -8.77 21.30 -3.84
CA CYS A 94 -9.72 20.69 -4.78
C CYS A 94 -11.16 20.81 -4.27
N GLN A 95 -11.38 20.55 -2.98
CA GLN A 95 -12.70 20.68 -2.36
C GLN A 95 -13.19 22.14 -2.33
N GLY A 96 -12.29 23.10 -2.10
CA GLY A 96 -12.61 24.52 -2.17
C GLY A 96 -13.03 24.96 -3.58
N ASN A 97 -12.27 24.53 -4.60
CA ASN A 97 -12.57 24.85 -6.00
C ASN A 97 -13.86 24.18 -6.48
N GLN A 98 -14.14 22.95 -6.02
CA GLN A 98 -15.40 22.27 -6.30
C GLN A 98 -16.61 23.06 -5.77
N LYS A 99 -16.53 23.58 -4.54
CA LYS A 99 -17.60 24.43 -3.98
C LYS A 99 -17.77 25.71 -4.78
N SER A 100 -16.68 26.41 -5.10
CA SER A 100 -16.75 27.62 -5.93
C SER A 100 -17.35 27.34 -7.32
N SER A 101 -17.03 26.19 -7.91
CA SER A 101 -17.59 25.76 -9.18
C SER A 101 -19.10 25.46 -9.06
N GLN A 102 -19.55 24.87 -7.95
CA GLN A 102 -20.98 24.69 -7.69
C GLN A 102 -21.72 26.02 -7.55
N ASP A 103 -21.14 27.00 -6.84
CA ASP A 103 -21.75 28.33 -6.68
C ASP A 103 -21.85 29.06 -8.03
N GLN A 104 -20.82 28.96 -8.88
CA GLN A 104 -20.87 29.51 -10.23
C GLN A 104 -21.90 28.81 -11.11
N LEU A 105 -22.01 27.47 -11.03
CA LEU A 105 -23.04 26.73 -11.75
C LEU A 105 -24.45 27.17 -11.34
N ALA A 106 -24.70 27.30 -10.03
CA ALA A 106 -26.00 27.75 -9.52
C ALA A 106 -26.33 29.18 -10.01
N LEU A 107 -25.36 30.09 -10.03
CA LEU A 107 -25.54 31.43 -10.61
C LEU A 107 -25.89 31.37 -12.09
N THR A 108 -25.11 30.63 -12.89
CA THR A 108 -25.37 30.50 -14.34
C THR A 108 -26.70 29.83 -14.65
N GLU A 109 -27.15 28.86 -13.84
CA GLU A 109 -28.45 28.23 -13.97
C GLU A 109 -29.58 29.23 -13.69
N THR A 110 -29.38 30.11 -12.70
CA THR A 110 -30.33 31.18 -12.39
C THR A 110 -30.45 32.18 -13.54
N ASP A 111 -29.32 32.59 -14.12
CA ASP A 111 -29.29 33.48 -15.28
C ASP A 111 -29.91 32.82 -16.53
N LEU A 112 -29.64 31.53 -16.75
CA LEU A 112 -30.25 30.76 -17.85
C LEU A 112 -31.77 30.73 -17.73
N ASN A 113 -32.30 30.48 -16.53
CA ASN A 113 -33.74 30.48 -16.29
C ASN A 113 -34.36 31.86 -16.51
N LYS A 114 -33.64 32.93 -16.15
CA LYS A 114 -34.08 34.31 -16.40
C LYS A 114 -34.13 34.63 -17.90
N LEU A 115 -33.05 34.34 -18.64
CA LEU A 115 -33.01 34.54 -20.10
C LEU A 115 -34.08 33.71 -20.79
N LYS A 116 -34.29 32.46 -20.38
CA LYS A 116 -35.35 31.61 -20.92
C LYS A 116 -36.73 32.25 -20.75
N ALA A 117 -37.01 32.82 -19.58
CA ALA A 117 -38.26 33.52 -19.34
C ALA A 117 -38.42 34.80 -20.20
N GLU A 118 -37.34 35.53 -20.48
CA GLU A 118 -37.35 36.66 -21.42
C GLU A 118 -37.60 36.21 -22.86
N ILE A 119 -36.93 35.15 -23.30
CA ILE A 119 -37.14 34.55 -24.62
C ILE A 119 -38.59 34.09 -24.78
N GLU A 120 -39.18 33.43 -23.77
CA GLU A 120 -40.59 33.01 -23.82
C GLU A 120 -41.55 34.20 -23.90
N LYS A 121 -41.27 35.30 -23.17
CA LYS A 121 -42.05 36.54 -23.25
C LYS A 121 -41.96 37.16 -24.64
N GLU A 122 -40.75 37.36 -25.16
CA GLU A 122 -40.55 37.93 -26.49
C GLU A 122 -41.19 37.03 -27.56
N THR A 123 -40.99 35.72 -27.48
CA THR A 123 -41.61 34.75 -28.40
C THR A 123 -43.14 34.85 -28.37
N GLY A 124 -43.74 35.06 -27.19
CA GLY A 124 -45.17 35.32 -27.06
C GLY A 124 -45.60 36.62 -27.74
N VAL A 125 -44.84 37.70 -27.55
CA VAL A 125 -45.07 39.00 -28.21
C VAL A 125 -44.98 38.86 -29.72
N TRP A 126 -43.87 38.29 -30.24
CA TRP A 126 -43.68 38.06 -31.67
C TRP A 126 -44.79 37.20 -32.28
N LYS A 127 -45.22 36.13 -31.59
CA LYS A 127 -46.37 35.31 -32.05
C LYS A 127 -47.66 36.11 -32.12
N SER A 128 -47.93 36.95 -31.13
CA SER A 128 -49.13 37.79 -31.11
C SER A 128 -49.11 38.85 -32.22
N GLU A 129 -47.93 39.42 -32.50
CA GLU A 129 -47.74 40.42 -33.55
C GLU A 129 -47.84 39.80 -34.94
N ILE A 130 -47.28 38.60 -35.14
CA ILE A 130 -47.47 37.81 -36.38
C ILE A 130 -48.96 37.51 -36.60
N ALA A 131 -49.69 37.09 -35.56
CA ALA A 131 -51.13 36.84 -35.67
C ALA A 131 -51.92 38.12 -35.99
N ALA A 132 -51.57 39.24 -35.36
CA ALA A 132 -52.19 40.54 -35.64
C ALA A 132 -51.91 41.02 -37.08
N LEU A 133 -50.68 40.84 -37.57
CA LEU A 133 -50.31 41.15 -38.94
C LEU A 133 -51.04 40.24 -39.94
N GLN A 134 -51.12 38.92 -39.68
CA GLN A 134 -51.93 38.01 -40.50
C GLN A 134 -53.41 38.43 -40.54
N GLN A 135 -53.97 38.89 -39.42
CA GLN A 135 -55.35 39.37 -39.36
C GLN A 135 -55.55 40.70 -40.11
N GLN A 136 -54.57 41.60 -40.09
CA GLN A 136 -54.56 42.80 -40.93
C GLN A 136 -54.42 42.47 -42.42
N LEU A 137 -53.73 41.39 -42.77
CA LEU A 137 -53.66 40.89 -44.15
C LEU A 137 -54.97 40.21 -44.59
N ALA A 138 -55.69 39.54 -43.67
CA ALA A 138 -56.96 38.88 -43.94
C ALA A 138 -58.17 39.84 -43.96
N GLY A 139 -58.13 40.92 -43.18
CA GLY A 139 -59.12 42.00 -43.25
C GLY A 139 -58.73 42.98 -44.36
N GLU A 140 -59.48 43.02 -45.46
CA GLU A 140 -59.26 43.92 -46.62
C GLU A 140 -58.60 45.25 -46.23
N SER A 141 -57.44 45.55 -46.83
CA SER A 141 -56.67 46.76 -46.51
C SER A 141 -57.58 48.00 -46.53
N ALA A 142 -57.39 48.92 -45.58
CA ALA A 142 -58.15 50.17 -45.55
C ALA A 142 -58.06 50.96 -46.88
N VAL A 143 -56.99 50.71 -47.63
CA VAL A 143 -56.76 51.20 -49.00
C VAL A 143 -57.83 50.65 -49.96
N CYS A 144 -58.23 49.38 -49.85
CA CYS A 144 -59.31 48.77 -50.63
C CYS A 144 -60.70 49.35 -50.33
N LYS A 145 -60.94 49.85 -49.12
CA LYS A 145 -62.17 50.61 -48.80
C LYS A 145 -62.23 51.95 -49.53
N HIS A 146 -61.09 52.61 -49.77
CA HIS A 146 -61.04 53.88 -50.51
C HIS A 146 -61.09 53.68 -52.04
N LEU A 147 -60.60 52.55 -52.55
CA LEU A 147 -60.67 52.21 -53.98
C LEU A 147 -62.05 51.71 -54.43
N LYS A 148 -62.98 51.45 -53.49
CA LYS A 148 -64.36 51.04 -53.80
C LYS A 148 -65.15 52.11 -54.55
N ALA A 149 -64.72 53.37 -54.51
CA ALA A 149 -65.30 54.51 -55.22
C ALA A 149 -64.56 54.91 -56.53
N ALA A 150 -63.51 54.18 -56.93
CA ALA A 150 -62.69 54.47 -58.11
C ALA A 150 -62.99 53.48 -59.27
N PRO A 151 -62.64 53.79 -60.55
CA PRO A 151 -63.09 53.02 -61.72
C PRO A 151 -62.58 51.58 -61.71
N GLU A 152 -63.28 50.68 -62.41
CA GLU A 152 -63.23 49.20 -62.27
C GLU A 152 -61.83 48.55 -62.25
N ALA A 153 -60.81 49.17 -62.85
CA ALA A 153 -59.43 48.68 -62.83
C ALA A 153 -58.82 48.62 -61.40
N ALA A 154 -59.26 49.50 -60.50
CA ALA A 154 -58.79 49.54 -59.11
C ALA A 154 -59.40 48.44 -58.22
N ARG A 155 -60.63 48.00 -58.52
CA ARG A 155 -61.34 46.97 -57.75
C ARG A 155 -60.71 45.58 -57.94
N ASN A 156 -60.12 45.32 -59.10
CA ASN A 156 -59.46 44.05 -59.42
C ASN A 156 -58.09 43.85 -58.74
N MET A 157 -57.53 44.89 -58.10
CA MET A 157 -56.30 44.74 -57.30
C MET A 157 -56.58 44.41 -55.83
N CYS A 158 -57.81 44.66 -55.36
CA CYS A 158 -58.23 44.44 -53.98
C CYS A 158 -58.97 43.12 -53.77
N HIS A 159 -59.50 42.54 -54.85
CA HIS A 159 -59.81 41.12 -54.85
C HIS A 159 -58.51 40.34 -55.03
N PHE A 160 -57.82 40.08 -53.91
CA PHE A 160 -56.94 38.91 -53.84
C PHE A 160 -57.82 37.67 -53.99
N LYS A 161 -58.10 37.33 -55.25
CA LYS A 161 -58.46 35.99 -55.65
C LYS A 161 -57.25 35.13 -55.27
N GLU A 162 -57.50 34.06 -54.52
CA GLU A 162 -56.53 33.00 -54.28
C GLU A 162 -55.72 32.73 -55.55
N GLY A 163 -54.39 32.71 -55.40
CA GLY A 163 -53.48 32.24 -56.45
C GLY A 163 -52.43 33.24 -56.93
N VAL A 164 -51.52 33.65 -56.05
CA VAL A 164 -50.10 33.60 -56.41
C VAL A 164 -49.39 32.82 -55.32
N GLU A 165 -49.19 31.53 -55.61
CA GLU A 165 -48.12 30.74 -55.04
C GLU A 165 -46.80 31.52 -55.16
N VAL A 166 -46.35 32.14 -54.06
CA VAL A 166 -44.93 32.14 -53.75
C VAL A 166 -44.71 30.98 -52.81
N LYS A 167 -44.64 29.81 -53.44
CA LYS A 167 -43.62 28.78 -53.21
C LYS A 167 -43.10 28.76 -51.78
N GLN A 168 -43.58 27.78 -51.03
CA GLN A 168 -42.78 27.05 -50.05
C GLN A 168 -41.32 26.99 -50.53
N GLN A 169 -40.47 27.81 -49.95
CA GLN A 169 -39.04 27.57 -49.93
C GLN A 169 -38.72 27.18 -48.49
N ASN A 170 -38.85 25.87 -48.30
CA ASN A 170 -38.17 25.07 -47.31
C ASN A 170 -36.88 25.73 -46.80
N GLN A 171 -36.89 26.21 -45.55
CA GLN A 171 -35.79 25.96 -44.63
C GLN A 171 -36.41 25.33 -43.39
N GLU A 172 -36.53 24.01 -43.47
CA GLU A 172 -36.28 23.07 -42.39
C GLU A 172 -36.69 23.54 -40.99
N ALA A 173 -37.79 22.95 -40.52
CA ALA A 173 -37.71 22.32 -39.20
C ALA A 173 -36.40 21.52 -39.13
N PRO A 174 -35.54 21.66 -38.10
CA PRO A 174 -34.68 20.55 -37.78
C PRO A 174 -35.63 19.43 -37.35
N LYS A 175 -35.67 18.41 -38.22
CA LYS A 175 -36.33 17.14 -38.06
C LYS A 175 -36.29 16.67 -36.60
N LYS A 176 -37.47 16.31 -36.08
CA LYS A 176 -37.57 15.07 -35.30
C LYS A 176 -37.23 13.93 -36.27
N ASP A 177 -35.95 13.68 -36.47
CA ASP A 177 -35.47 12.44 -37.05
C ASP A 177 -34.82 11.66 -35.92
N GLU A 178 -35.37 10.46 -35.74
CA GLU A 178 -34.82 9.31 -35.05
C GLU A 178 -34.08 9.56 -33.73
N ALA A 179 -34.74 9.15 -32.64
CA ALA A 179 -34.02 8.42 -31.63
C ALA A 179 -33.13 7.36 -32.33
N PRO A 180 -31.80 7.41 -32.18
CA PRO A 180 -31.03 6.21 -32.41
C PRO A 180 -31.44 5.26 -31.28
N LYS A 181 -32.03 4.14 -31.69
CA LYS A 181 -31.99 2.92 -30.89
C LYS A 181 -30.60 2.78 -30.26
N GLN A 182 -30.63 2.33 -29.02
CA GLN A 182 -29.56 1.57 -28.38
C GLN A 182 -28.57 0.97 -29.38
N GLU A 183 -27.36 1.51 -29.38
CA GLU A 183 -26.17 0.67 -29.46
C GLU A 183 -25.21 1.17 -28.39
N ALA A 184 -24.93 0.29 -27.44
CA ALA A 184 -23.91 0.49 -26.44
C ALA A 184 -22.57 0.81 -27.14
N PRO A 185 -21.84 1.86 -26.76
CA PRO A 185 -20.44 1.92 -27.09
C PRO A 185 -19.77 0.78 -26.34
N LYS A 186 -19.29 -0.17 -27.14
CA LYS A 186 -18.37 -1.23 -26.78
C LYS A 186 -17.41 -0.76 -25.69
N GLN A 187 -17.25 -1.63 -24.69
CA GLN A 187 -16.04 -1.75 -23.89
C GLN A 187 -14.84 -1.51 -24.80
N GLU A 188 -14.18 -0.38 -24.63
CA GLU A 188 -12.80 -0.24 -25.06
C GLU A 188 -12.02 -1.24 -24.20
N GLU A 189 -11.35 -2.17 -24.87
CA GLU A 189 -10.57 -3.24 -24.29
C GLU A 189 -9.73 -2.71 -23.14
N ALA A 190 -10.07 -3.16 -21.92
CA ALA A 190 -9.04 -3.30 -20.90
C ALA A 190 -7.88 -4.06 -21.56
N PRO A 191 -6.63 -3.58 -21.47
CA PRO A 191 -5.50 -4.37 -21.91
C PRO A 191 -5.64 -5.74 -21.24
N LYS A 192 -5.57 -6.80 -22.04
CA LYS A 192 -5.31 -8.16 -21.56
C LYS A 192 -4.02 -8.09 -20.72
N GLN A 193 -4.16 -7.85 -19.42
CA GLN A 193 -3.19 -8.38 -18.49
C GLN A 193 -3.45 -9.87 -18.48
N GLU A 194 -2.57 -10.57 -19.19
CA GLU A 194 -2.27 -11.96 -18.94
C GLU A 194 -2.40 -12.24 -17.44
N ALA A 195 -3.17 -13.27 -17.11
CA ALA A 195 -3.14 -13.83 -15.78
C ALA A 195 -1.68 -14.00 -15.36
N PRO A 196 -1.24 -13.48 -14.20
CA PRO A 196 -0.08 -14.07 -13.59
C PRO A 196 -0.45 -15.55 -13.43
N LYS A 197 0.33 -16.39 -14.11
CA LYS A 197 0.39 -17.83 -13.90
C LYS A 197 0.15 -18.10 -12.42
N GLN A 198 -0.70 -19.08 -12.14
CA GLN A 198 -0.64 -19.81 -10.89
C GLN A 198 0.83 -20.15 -10.64
N GLU A 199 1.49 -19.34 -9.83
CA GLU A 199 2.69 -19.76 -9.14
C GLU A 199 2.16 -20.76 -8.12
N GLU A 200 2.58 -22.02 -8.30
CA GLU A 200 2.29 -23.12 -7.40
C GLU A 200 2.33 -22.61 -5.96
N ALA A 201 1.20 -22.74 -5.26
CA ALA A 201 1.24 -22.75 -3.81
C ALA A 201 2.34 -23.74 -3.40
N PRO A 202 3.34 -23.35 -2.61
CA PRO A 202 4.27 -24.30 -2.07
C PRO A 202 3.43 -25.33 -1.32
N LYS A 203 3.55 -26.59 -1.74
CA LYS A 203 3.03 -27.74 -1.00
C LYS A 203 3.33 -27.48 0.48
N GLN A 204 2.29 -27.31 1.28
CA GLN A 204 2.40 -27.54 2.71
C GLN A 204 2.82 -29.01 2.84
N GLU A 205 4.13 -29.24 2.96
CA GLU A 205 4.61 -30.45 3.59
C GLU A 205 3.99 -30.47 4.98
N ALA A 206 3.10 -31.43 5.19
CA ALA A 206 2.60 -31.78 6.49
C ALA A 206 3.78 -31.93 7.47
N PRO A 207 3.65 -31.49 8.74
CA PRO A 207 4.66 -31.82 9.73
C PRO A 207 4.74 -33.35 9.79
N LYS A 208 5.89 -33.88 9.37
CA LYS A 208 6.28 -35.26 9.61
C LYS A 208 6.07 -35.52 11.09
N GLN A 209 5.23 -36.52 11.38
CA GLN A 209 5.20 -37.16 12.68
C GLN A 209 6.64 -37.48 13.07
N GLU A 210 7.14 -36.82 14.10
CA GLU A 210 8.36 -37.21 14.76
C GLU A 210 8.06 -38.54 15.44
N GLU A 211 8.55 -39.62 14.85
CA GLU A 211 8.61 -40.94 15.46
C GLU A 211 9.26 -40.81 16.82
N ALA A 212 8.50 -41.15 17.87
CA ALA A 212 9.04 -41.39 19.19
C ALA A 212 10.18 -42.42 19.09
N PRO A 213 11.38 -42.15 19.64
CA PRO A 213 12.40 -43.18 19.71
C PRO A 213 11.94 -44.25 20.71
N LYS A 214 11.64 -45.44 20.19
CA LYS A 214 11.73 -46.69 20.95
C LYS A 214 13.15 -46.82 21.49
N GLN A 215 13.32 -46.61 22.79
CA GLN A 215 14.43 -47.21 23.53
C GLN A 215 13.88 -48.39 24.33
N GLU A 216 14.01 -49.57 23.74
CA GLU A 216 14.09 -50.81 24.50
C GLU A 216 15.52 -51.01 25.01
N ALA A 217 15.56 -51.54 26.24
CA ALA A 217 16.57 -52.42 26.81
C ALA A 217 17.78 -51.83 27.56
N LYS A 218 17.60 -51.88 28.90
CA LYS A 218 18.45 -52.57 29.90
C LYS A 218 19.89 -52.10 30.15
N ALA A 219 20.12 -51.60 31.36
CA ALA A 219 21.02 -52.19 32.38
C ALA A 219 20.90 -51.35 33.66
N GLU A 220 20.24 -51.86 34.69
CA GLU A 220 20.90 -52.39 35.90
C GLU A 220 21.56 -51.30 36.77
N VAL A 221 20.79 -50.76 37.72
CA VAL A 221 21.31 -50.07 38.91
C VAL A 221 20.65 -50.71 40.12
N PRO A 222 21.40 -51.27 41.08
CA PRO A 222 20.84 -51.84 42.30
C PRO A 222 20.45 -50.70 43.25
N GLU A 223 19.18 -50.69 43.69
CA GLU A 223 18.72 -49.81 44.77
C GLU A 223 19.31 -50.22 46.14
N PRO A 224 19.64 -49.25 47.01
CA PRO A 224 20.05 -49.53 48.38
C PRO A 224 18.83 -49.82 49.25
N LYS A 225 18.91 -50.90 50.03
CA LYS A 225 17.94 -51.21 51.10
C LYS A 225 17.78 -50.00 52.03
N LYS A 226 16.59 -49.42 52.08
CA LYS A 226 16.10 -48.68 53.25
C LYS A 226 15.16 -49.58 54.04
N GLU A 227 15.54 -49.81 55.29
CA GLU A 227 14.66 -50.24 56.37
C GLU A 227 13.51 -49.25 56.55
N ALA A 228 12.30 -49.76 56.82
CA ALA A 228 11.38 -49.36 57.90
C ALA A 228 9.90 -49.49 57.50
N GLN A 229 9.12 -50.16 58.38
CA GLN A 229 7.65 -50.15 58.50
C GLN A 229 6.90 -50.85 57.35
N ARG A 230 6.20 -51.96 57.56
CA ARG A 230 5.13 -52.23 58.53
C ARG A 230 4.92 -53.74 58.69
#